data_AF-T1ACF4-F1
#
_entry.id   AF-T1ACF4-F1
#
_cell.length_a   1.000
_cell.length_b   1.000
_cell.length_c   1.000
_cell.angle_alpha   90.00
_cell.angle_beta   90.00
_cell.angle_gamma   90.00
#
_symmetry.space_group_name_H-M   'P 1'
#
loop_
_entity.id
_entity.type
_entity.pdbx_description
1 polymer ?
#
loop_
_entity_poly.entity_id
_entity_poly.type
_entity_poly.pdbx_seq_one_letter_code
_entity_poly.pdbx_strand_id
1 'polypeptide(L)'
;MWTARPLLDMHLFKNRNFAAGSLIVMVIGVILFGTTQFVPQLVQEVYGYTATDAGLVLTFGGMITIVTMPLAGVLTGRVQPRVLMGIALPVIAVSLWMMAHFTVDETFASIAIARTWQSGAIPFLFVPLMSAAYIGVPPQRTGNATAIINVARNLGGSIGIGMVQALFARREQFHQERLVSR
;
A
#
# COMPACT_ATOMS: atom_id res chain seq x y z
N MET A 1 10.02 -17.48 30.11
CA MET A 1 10.54 -17.86 28.78
C MET A 1 11.22 -16.65 28.15
N TRP A 2 12.44 -16.31 28.56
CA TRP A 2 13.24 -15.25 27.95
C TRP A 2 14.40 -15.93 27.21
N THR A 3 14.25 -16.18 25.93
CA THR A 3 15.31 -16.77 25.10
C THR A 3 16.42 -15.74 24.90
N ALA A 4 17.67 -16.19 24.96
CA ALA A 4 18.90 -15.39 24.82
C ALA A 4 19.08 -14.69 23.45
N ARG A 5 18.07 -14.74 22.59
CA ARG A 5 17.98 -14.01 21.32
C ARG A 5 16.63 -13.29 21.29
N PRO A 6 16.60 -11.96 21.47
CA PRO A 6 15.34 -11.22 21.36
C PRO A 6 14.70 -11.45 19.99
N LEU A 7 13.41 -11.78 19.97
CA LEU A 7 12.62 -12.04 18.76
C LEU A 7 12.57 -10.84 17.82
N LEU A 8 12.72 -9.62 18.35
CA LEU A 8 12.84 -8.38 17.59
C LEU A 8 13.90 -7.50 18.26
N ASP A 9 14.98 -7.20 17.53
CA ASP A 9 16.05 -6.34 18.03
C ASP A 9 15.72 -4.86 17.79
N MET A 10 15.14 -4.21 18.81
CA MET A 10 14.74 -2.79 18.75
C MET A 10 15.92 -1.83 18.60
N HIS A 11 17.16 -2.29 18.80
CA HIS A 11 18.35 -1.45 18.57
C HIS A 11 18.49 -1.05 17.10
N LEU A 12 17.84 -1.77 16.17
CA LEU A 12 17.81 -1.41 14.75
C LEU A 12 17.16 -0.04 14.51
N PHE A 13 16.22 0.40 15.36
CA PHE A 13 15.62 1.74 15.27
C PHE A 13 16.58 2.88 15.64
N LYS A 14 17.74 2.59 16.24
CA LYS A 14 18.79 3.63 16.42
C LYS A 14 19.36 4.10 15.08
N ASN A 15 19.28 3.26 14.04
CA ASN A 15 19.62 3.66 12.68
C ASN A 15 18.47 4.47 12.07
N ARG A 16 18.72 5.75 11.77
CA ARG A 16 17.71 6.67 11.23
C ARG A 16 17.15 6.21 9.89
N ASN A 17 17.95 5.57 9.04
CA ASN A 17 17.49 5.03 7.76
C ASN A 17 16.52 3.86 7.97
N PHE A 18 16.83 2.99 8.92
CA PHE A 18 15.96 1.85 9.26
C PHE A 18 14.65 2.32 9.90
N ALA A 19 14.70 3.29 10.82
CA ALA A 19 13.51 3.85 11.45
C ALA A 19 12.61 4.57 10.44
N ALA A 20 13.17 5.44 9.60
CA ALA A 20 12.42 6.11 8.53
C ALA A 20 11.89 5.10 7.50
N GLY A 21 12.69 4.12 7.11
CA GLY A 21 12.29 3.05 6.20
C GLY A 21 11.11 2.24 6.74
N SER A 22 11.15 1.86 8.01
CA SER A 22 10.07 1.14 8.69
C SER A 22 8.78 1.96 8.72
N LEU A 23 8.86 3.27 9.00
CA LEU A 23 7.70 4.16 8.98
C LEU A 23 7.10 4.28 7.56
N ILE A 24 7.94 4.45 6.53
CA ILE A 24 7.46 4.55 5.15
C ILE A 24 6.82 3.22 4.72
N VAL A 25 7.38 2.07 5.09
CA VAL A 25 6.75 0.76 4.82
C VAL A 25 5.41 0.60 5.52
N MET A 26 5.28 1.10 6.74
CA MET A 26 3.99 1.12 7.43
C MET A 26 2.96 1.94 6.64
N VAL A 27 3.33 3.12 6.13
CA VAL A 27 2.46 3.94 5.26
C VAL A 27 2.12 3.21 3.95
N ILE A 28 3.10 2.54 3.32
CA ILE A 28 2.84 1.67 2.15
C ILE A 28 1.83 0.58 2.50
N GLY A 29 1.92 -0.01 3.70
CA GLY A 29 0.95 -0.97 4.22
C GLY A 29 -0.46 -0.38 4.32
N VAL A 30 -0.60 0.82 4.91
CA VAL A 30 -1.88 1.54 4.99
C VAL A 30 -2.51 1.70 3.61
N ILE A 31 -1.72 2.20 2.64
CA ILE A 31 -2.19 2.46 1.28
C ILE A 31 -2.55 1.14 0.58
N LEU A 32 -1.63 0.17 0.56
CA LEU A 32 -1.79 -1.07 -0.19
C LEU A 32 -2.97 -1.90 0.33
N PHE A 33 -3.01 -2.19 1.63
CA PHE A 33 -4.05 -3.03 2.20
C PHE A 33 -5.38 -2.29 2.32
N GLY A 34 -5.35 -1.01 2.70
CA GLY A 34 -6.56 -0.18 2.77
C GLY A 34 -7.26 -0.10 1.41
N THR A 35 -6.52 0.16 0.33
CA THR A 35 -7.09 0.22 -1.02
C THR A 35 -7.49 -1.16 -1.56
N THR A 36 -6.75 -2.21 -1.22
CA THR A 36 -7.08 -3.58 -1.62
C THR A 36 -8.40 -4.04 -1.01
N GLN A 37 -8.72 -3.58 0.20
CA GLN A 37 -10.03 -3.82 0.83
C GLN A 37 -11.10 -2.86 0.29
N PHE A 38 -10.77 -1.58 0.15
CA PHE A 38 -11.70 -0.54 -0.26
C PHE A 38 -12.26 -0.76 -1.67
N VAL A 39 -11.41 -1.06 -2.65
CA VAL A 39 -11.81 -1.18 -4.07
C VAL A 39 -12.92 -2.22 -4.29
N PRO A 40 -12.77 -3.49 -3.87
CA PRO A 40 -13.80 -4.49 -4.10
C PRO A 40 -15.09 -4.16 -3.33
N GLN A 41 -14.98 -3.56 -2.15
CA GLN A 41 -16.14 -3.11 -1.39
C GLN A 41 -16.89 -2.00 -2.13
N LEU A 42 -16.16 -0.97 -2.59
CA LEU A 42 -16.72 0.14 -3.35
C LEU A 42 -17.45 -0.33 -4.62
N VAL A 43 -16.81 -1.16 -5.45
CA VAL A 43 -17.42 -1.58 -6.72
C VAL A 43 -18.61 -2.51 -6.54
N GLN A 44 -18.63 -3.34 -5.49
CA GLN A 44 -19.75 -4.23 -5.22
C GLN A 44 -20.93 -3.50 -4.55
N GLU A 45 -20.67 -2.71 -3.51
CA GLU A 45 -21.71 -2.07 -2.70
C GLU A 45 -22.28 -0.81 -3.36
N VAL A 46 -21.45 -0.03 -4.08
CA VAL A 46 -21.89 1.25 -4.68
C VAL A 46 -22.21 1.10 -6.17
N TYR A 47 -21.37 0.40 -6.93
CA TYR A 47 -21.54 0.27 -8.39
C TYR A 47 -22.31 -0.99 -8.80
N GLY A 48 -22.64 -1.87 -7.84
CA GLY A 48 -23.40 -3.11 -8.11
C GLY A 48 -22.65 -4.13 -8.97
N TYR A 49 -21.31 -4.06 -9.03
CA TYR A 49 -20.51 -4.99 -9.80
C TYR A 49 -20.57 -6.39 -9.17
N THR A 50 -20.43 -7.42 -10.00
CA THR A 50 -20.34 -8.80 -9.51
C THR A 50 -19.02 -9.01 -8.76
N ALA A 51 -18.96 -10.03 -7.90
CA ALA A 51 -17.72 -10.43 -7.24
C ALA A 51 -16.61 -10.78 -8.24
N THR A 52 -16.97 -11.31 -9.42
CA THR A 52 -16.04 -11.60 -10.51
C THR A 52 -15.41 -10.32 -11.06
N ASP A 53 -16.21 -9.29 -11.34
CA ASP A 53 -15.71 -8.01 -11.86
C ASP A 53 -14.82 -7.31 -10.84
N ALA A 54 -15.22 -7.31 -9.57
CA ALA A 54 -14.39 -6.78 -8.48
C ALA A 54 -13.03 -7.50 -8.40
N GLY A 55 -13.02 -8.82 -8.56
CA GLY A 55 -11.81 -9.63 -8.65
C GLY A 55 -10.94 -9.30 -9.86
N LEU A 56 -11.56 -9.02 -11.02
CA LEU A 56 -10.85 -8.61 -12.23
C LEU A 56 -10.14 -7.26 -12.05
N VAL A 57 -10.77 -6.25 -11.44
CA VAL A 57 -10.13 -4.96 -11.12
C VAL A 57 -8.85 -5.16 -10.30
N LEU A 58 -8.92 -6.02 -9.28
CA LEU A 58 -7.75 -6.34 -8.45
C LEU A 58 -6.68 -7.10 -9.24
N THR A 59 -7.09 -7.96 -10.16
CA THR A 59 -6.19 -8.75 -11.01
C THR A 59 -5.39 -7.84 -11.94
N PHE A 60 -5.97 -6.80 -12.53
CA PHE A 60 -5.21 -5.82 -13.31
C PHE A 60 -4.10 -5.15 -12.48
N GLY A 61 -4.41 -4.76 -11.24
CA GLY A 61 -3.42 -4.23 -10.30
C GLY A 61 -2.33 -5.25 -9.92
N GLY A 62 -2.70 -6.51 -9.69
CA GLY A 62 -1.75 -7.58 -9.40
C GLY A 62 -0.83 -7.88 -10.59
N MET A 63 -1.39 -7.96 -11.80
CA MET A 63 -0.67 -8.26 -13.03
C MET A 63 0.41 -7.21 -13.32
N ILE A 64 0.09 -5.92 -13.22
CA ILE A 64 1.08 -4.87 -13.41
C ILE A 64 2.16 -4.91 -12.32
N THR A 65 1.80 -5.29 -11.09
CA THR A 65 2.77 -5.44 -9.98
C THR A 65 3.77 -6.54 -10.28
N ILE A 66 3.32 -7.67 -10.82
CA ILE A 66 4.20 -8.79 -11.23
C ILE A 66 5.22 -8.33 -12.27
N VAL A 67 4.82 -7.50 -13.23
CA VAL A 67 5.71 -6.97 -14.28
C VAL A 67 6.65 -5.89 -13.74
N THR A 68 6.13 -4.97 -12.92
CA THR A 68 6.89 -3.83 -12.40
C THR A 68 7.86 -4.19 -11.29
N MET A 69 7.65 -5.29 -10.58
CA MET A 69 8.54 -5.72 -9.50
C MET A 69 9.96 -6.09 -9.95
N PRO A 70 10.18 -6.98 -10.94
CA PRO A 70 11.52 -7.21 -11.48
C PRO A 70 12.09 -5.97 -12.15
N LEU A 71 11.25 -5.17 -12.81
CA LEU A 71 11.66 -3.91 -13.44
C LEU A 71 12.23 -2.93 -12.42
N ALA A 72 11.54 -2.73 -11.29
CA ALA A 72 12.02 -1.92 -10.18
C ALA A 72 13.34 -2.43 -9.59
N GLY A 73 13.52 -3.76 -9.50
CA GLY A 73 14.78 -4.40 -9.11
C GLY A 73 15.94 -4.01 -10.02
N VAL A 74 15.77 -4.16 -11.34
CA VAL A 74 16.80 -3.80 -12.33
C VAL A 74 17.09 -2.30 -12.32
N LEU A 75 16.04 -1.45 -12.28
CA LEU A 75 16.21 0.00 -12.28
C LEU A 75 16.91 0.51 -11.02
N THR A 76 16.69 -0.11 -9.86
CA THR A 76 17.35 0.28 -8.61
C THR A 76 18.88 0.14 -8.70
N GLY A 77 19.39 -0.78 -9.52
CA GLY A 77 20.82 -0.93 -9.78
C GLY A 77 21.38 0.04 -10.84
N ARG A 78 20.53 0.74 -11.61
CA ARG A 78 20.94 1.61 -12.74
C ARG A 78 20.62 3.09 -12.52
N VAL A 79 19.59 3.39 -11.74
CA VAL A 79 19.06 4.73 -11.49
C VAL A 79 19.19 5.06 -10.03
N GLN A 80 19.44 6.33 -9.69
CA GLN A 80 19.51 6.76 -8.30
C GLN A 80 18.21 6.45 -7.56
N PRO A 81 18.25 5.78 -6.38
CA PRO A 81 17.06 5.42 -5.61
C PRO A 81 16.10 6.58 -5.35
N ARG A 82 16.63 7.79 -5.13
CA ARG A 82 15.83 9.00 -4.89
C ARG A 82 14.94 9.38 -6.08
N VAL A 83 15.39 9.16 -7.31
CA VAL A 83 14.63 9.47 -8.52
C VAL A 83 13.47 8.49 -8.67
N LEU A 84 13.72 7.19 -8.47
CA LEU A 84 12.69 6.16 -8.52
C LEU A 84 11.58 6.42 -7.49
N MET A 85 11.97 6.68 -6.24
CA MET A 85 11.02 7.02 -5.18
C MET A 85 10.29 8.35 -5.45
N GLY A 86 11.01 9.35 -5.98
CA GLY A 86 10.48 10.66 -6.32
C GLY A 86 9.45 10.64 -7.45
N ILE A 87 9.51 9.68 -8.37
CA ILE A 87 8.52 9.47 -9.42
C ILE A 87 7.36 8.60 -8.93
N ALA A 88 7.66 7.54 -8.17
CA ALA A 88 6.65 6.61 -7.67
C ALA A 88 5.64 7.30 -6.74
N LEU A 89 6.10 8.19 -5.85
CA LEU A 89 5.23 8.88 -4.89
C LEU A 89 4.14 9.73 -5.56
N PRO A 90 4.43 10.63 -6.52
CA PRO A 90 3.41 11.34 -7.29
C PRO A 90 2.43 10.41 -8.01
N VAL A 91 2.91 9.31 -8.63
CA VAL A 91 2.02 8.37 -9.32
C VAL A 91 1.04 7.71 -8.35
N ILE A 92 1.52 7.31 -7.17
CA ILE A 92 0.67 6.78 -6.10
C ILE A 92 -0.32 7.86 -5.63
N ALA A 93 0.14 9.09 -5.41
CA ALA A 93 -0.72 10.18 -4.96
C ALA A 93 -1.82 10.52 -5.97
N VAL A 94 -1.49 10.60 -7.27
CA VAL A 94 -2.45 10.83 -8.36
C VAL A 94 -3.44 9.67 -8.45
N SER A 95 -2.98 8.41 -8.35
CA SER A 95 -3.88 7.26 -8.37
C SER A 95 -4.87 7.28 -7.21
N LEU A 96 -4.43 7.64 -5.99
CA LEU A 96 -5.30 7.79 -4.83
C LEU A 96 -6.26 8.97 -4.98
N TRP A 97 -5.79 10.06 -5.58
CA TRP A 97 -6.62 11.22 -5.88
C TRP A 97 -7.73 10.88 -6.88
N MET A 98 -7.43 10.13 -7.94
CA MET A 98 -8.43 9.61 -8.89
C MET A 98 -9.48 8.78 -8.14
N MET A 99 -9.05 7.85 -7.29
CA MET A 99 -9.96 7.00 -6.51
C MET A 99 -10.84 7.79 -5.53
N ALA A 100 -10.33 8.90 -4.99
CA ALA A 100 -11.09 9.78 -4.10
C ALA A 100 -12.15 10.63 -4.82
N HIS A 101 -12.03 10.80 -6.14
CA HIS A 101 -12.93 11.62 -6.98
C HIS A 101 -13.84 10.79 -7.88
N PHE A 102 -13.91 9.48 -7.66
CA PHE A 102 -14.85 8.63 -8.40
C PHE A 102 -16.29 9.10 -8.21
N THR A 103 -16.99 9.26 -9.34
CA THR A 103 -18.40 9.61 -9.41
C THR A 103 -19.27 8.38 -9.60
N VAL A 104 -20.58 8.49 -9.34
CA VAL A 104 -21.53 7.36 -9.42
C VAL A 104 -21.57 6.68 -10.80
N ASP A 105 -21.22 7.40 -11.87
CA ASP A 105 -21.21 6.90 -13.25
C ASP A 105 -19.83 6.41 -13.73
N GLU A 106 -18.91 6.09 -12.80
CA GLU A 106 -17.58 5.60 -13.15
C GLU A 106 -17.60 4.23 -13.85
N THR A 107 -16.63 4.05 -14.74
CA THR A 107 -16.50 2.84 -15.55
C THR A 107 -15.49 1.87 -14.96
N PHE A 108 -15.69 0.58 -15.23
CA PHE A 108 -14.75 -0.48 -14.85
C PHE A 108 -13.31 -0.14 -15.25
N ALA A 109 -13.12 0.38 -16.46
CA ALA A 109 -11.81 0.73 -16.99
C ALA A 109 -11.13 1.83 -16.18
N SER A 110 -11.85 2.87 -15.78
CA SER A 110 -11.33 3.97 -14.95
C SER A 110 -10.81 3.45 -13.60
N ILE A 111 -11.61 2.60 -12.95
CA ILE A 111 -11.26 1.99 -11.66
C ILE A 111 -10.06 1.05 -11.80
N ALA A 112 -10.06 0.21 -12.85
CA ALA A 112 -8.95 -0.68 -13.15
C ALA A 112 -7.65 0.08 -13.45
N ILE A 113 -7.71 1.19 -14.20
CA ILE A 113 -6.55 2.04 -14.50
C ILE A 113 -5.99 2.67 -13.23
N ALA A 114 -6.84 3.26 -12.37
CA ALA A 114 -6.40 3.85 -11.12
C ALA A 114 -5.73 2.80 -10.22
N ARG A 115 -6.32 1.61 -10.11
CA ARG A 115 -5.74 0.49 -9.35
C ARG A 115 -4.42 0.01 -9.95
N THR A 116 -4.32 -0.03 -11.27
CA THR A 116 -3.11 -0.42 -12.01
C THR A 116 -1.97 0.57 -11.74
N TRP A 117 -2.24 1.87 -11.85
CA TRP A 117 -1.24 2.91 -11.60
C TRP A 117 -0.73 2.87 -10.16
N GLN A 118 -1.64 2.76 -9.20
CA GLN A 118 -1.30 2.61 -7.80
C GLN A 118 -0.40 1.40 -7.55
N SER A 119 -0.85 0.22 -7.99
CA SER A 119 -0.19 -1.05 -7.68
C SER A 119 1.16 -1.17 -8.42
N GLY A 120 1.23 -0.69 -9.66
CA GLY A 120 2.45 -0.68 -10.46
C GLY A 120 3.51 0.30 -9.97
N ALA A 121 3.12 1.39 -9.29
CA ALA A 121 4.07 2.36 -8.74
C ALA A 121 4.70 1.91 -7.41
N ILE A 122 3.99 1.10 -6.61
CA ILE A 122 4.46 0.63 -5.30
C ILE A 122 5.82 -0.08 -5.37
N PRO A 123 6.10 -1.00 -6.31
CA PRO A 123 7.43 -1.60 -6.50
C PRO A 123 8.59 -0.60 -6.61
N PHE A 124 8.39 0.49 -7.37
CA PHE A 124 9.41 1.52 -7.58
C PHE A 124 9.66 2.40 -6.34
N LEU A 125 8.73 2.39 -5.37
CA LEU A 125 8.96 2.96 -4.05
C LEU A 125 9.58 1.93 -3.10
N PHE A 126 9.03 0.72 -3.09
CA PHE A 126 9.33 -0.32 -2.11
C PHE A 126 10.75 -0.88 -2.25
N VAL A 127 11.19 -1.24 -3.46
CA VAL A 127 12.51 -1.85 -3.69
C VAL A 127 13.68 -0.92 -3.29
N PRO A 128 13.78 0.33 -3.79
CA PRO A 128 14.86 1.24 -3.39
C PRO A 128 14.78 1.62 -1.91
N LEU A 129 13.58 1.70 -1.33
CA LEU A 129 13.40 1.94 0.09
C LEU A 129 13.99 0.81 0.94
N MET A 130 13.77 -0.46 0.55
CA MET A 130 14.38 -1.60 1.23
C MET A 130 15.89 -1.58 1.12
N SER A 131 16.44 -1.28 -0.06
CA SER A 131 17.88 -1.11 -0.19
C SER A 131 18.43 -0.04 0.76
N ALA A 132 17.76 1.11 0.85
CA ALA A 132 18.18 2.21 1.74
C ALA A 132 18.00 1.91 3.23
N ALA A 133 16.91 1.24 3.63
CA ALA A 133 16.60 0.93 5.01
C ALA A 133 17.60 -0.06 5.63
N TYR A 134 18.20 -0.94 4.81
CA TYR A 134 19.16 -1.94 5.25
C TYR A 134 20.61 -1.41 5.25
N ILE A 135 20.86 -0.17 4.81
CA ILE A 135 22.20 0.45 4.90
C ILE A 135 22.61 0.54 6.37
N GLY A 136 23.73 -0.11 6.71
CA GLY A 136 24.27 -0.15 8.07
C GLY A 136 23.65 -1.22 8.98
N VAL A 137 22.81 -2.12 8.44
CA VAL A 137 22.32 -3.30 9.16
C VAL A 137 23.32 -4.45 8.98
N PRO A 138 23.92 -5.00 10.06
CA PRO A 138 24.82 -6.15 9.95
C PRO A 138 24.10 -7.38 9.37
N PRO A 139 24.77 -8.22 8.54
CA PRO A 139 24.16 -9.40 7.94
C PRO A 139 23.49 -10.36 8.95
N GLN A 140 24.02 -10.46 10.16
CA GLN A 140 23.50 -11.30 11.24
C GLN A 140 22.16 -10.77 11.80
N ARG A 141 21.84 -9.49 11.58
CA ARG A 141 20.60 -8.83 12.03
C ARG A 141 19.59 -8.64 10.91
N THR A 142 19.92 -8.96 9.67
CA THR A 142 19.01 -8.85 8.50
C THR A 142 17.69 -9.59 8.71
N GLY A 143 17.71 -10.77 9.34
CA GLY A 143 16.49 -11.52 9.67
C GLY A 143 15.55 -10.74 10.61
N ASN A 144 16.11 -10.14 11.67
CA ASN A 144 15.34 -9.28 12.59
C ASN A 144 14.86 -7.99 11.91
N ALA A 145 15.68 -7.37 11.06
CA ALA A 145 15.30 -6.20 10.29
C ALA A 145 14.09 -6.48 9.37
N THR A 146 14.12 -7.60 8.64
CA THR A 146 13.01 -8.07 7.81
C THR A 146 11.76 -8.36 8.63
N ALA A 147 11.90 -8.99 9.80
CA ALA A 147 10.78 -9.24 10.69
C ALA A 147 10.11 -7.94 11.15
N ILE A 148 10.89 -6.96 11.62
CA ILE A 148 10.38 -5.64 12.02
C ILE A 148 9.68 -4.93 10.85
N ILE A 149 10.27 -4.93 9.67
CA ILE A 149 9.69 -4.29 8.47
C ILE A 149 8.36 -4.94 8.07
N ASN A 150 8.28 -6.27 8.14
CA ASN A 150 7.03 -6.97 7.85
C ASN A 150 5.96 -6.70 8.92
N VAL A 151 6.34 -6.65 10.20
CA VAL A 151 5.44 -6.23 11.29
C VAL A 151 4.93 -4.81 11.05
N ALA A 152 5.81 -3.87 10.72
CA ALA A 152 5.44 -2.49 10.40
C ALA A 152 4.47 -2.43 9.21
N ARG A 153 4.73 -3.20 8.15
CA ARG A 153 3.83 -3.27 6.99
C ARG A 153 2.44 -3.80 7.34
N ASN A 154 2.38 -4.91 8.08
CA ASN A 154 1.11 -5.53 8.47
C ASN A 154 0.35 -4.65 9.46
N LEU A 155 1.05 -4.02 10.41
CA LEU A 155 0.45 -3.06 11.33
C LEU A 155 -0.17 -1.88 10.57
N GLY A 156 0.58 -1.30 9.63
CA GLY A 156 0.06 -0.28 8.73
C GLY A 156 -1.15 -0.77 7.93
N GLY A 157 -1.11 -2.01 7.45
CA GLY A 157 -2.23 -2.62 6.75
C GLY A 157 -3.51 -2.72 7.57
N SER A 158 -3.40 -3.23 8.80
CA SER A 158 -4.52 -3.32 9.73
C SER A 158 -5.10 -1.94 10.07
N ILE A 159 -4.25 -0.94 10.28
CA ILE A 159 -4.68 0.46 10.49
C ILE A 159 -5.42 0.97 9.26
N GLY A 160 -4.87 0.77 8.06
CA GLY A 160 -5.48 1.22 6.81
C GLY A 160 -6.84 0.59 6.56
N ILE A 161 -6.95 -0.73 6.74
CA ILE A 161 -8.23 -1.45 6.62
C ILE A 161 -9.24 -0.90 7.63
N GLY A 162 -8.87 -0.78 8.91
CA GLY A 162 -9.78 -0.27 9.94
C GLY A 162 -10.25 1.16 9.66
N MET A 163 -9.35 2.04 9.22
CA MET A 163 -9.68 3.41 8.84
C MET A 163 -10.65 3.46 7.65
N VAL A 164 -10.40 2.66 6.62
CA VAL A 164 -11.30 2.56 5.46
C VAL A 164 -12.68 2.09 5.88
N GLN A 165 -12.78 1.01 6.66
CA GLN A 165 -14.08 0.50 7.12
C GLN A 165 -14.83 1.53 7.96
N ALA A 166 -14.14 2.20 8.89
CA ALA A 166 -14.76 3.22 9.75
C ALA A 166 -15.25 4.43 8.93
N LEU A 167 -14.46 4.90 7.97
CA LEU A 167 -14.83 6.01 7.10
C LEU A 167 -15.98 5.64 6.17
N PHE A 168 -15.97 4.42 5.63
CA PHE A 168 -17.01 3.93 4.73
C PHE A 168 -18.34 3.80 5.47
N ALA A 169 -18.38 3.10 6.61
CA ALA A 169 -19.57 2.96 7.44
C ALA A 169 -20.14 4.32 7.89
N ARG A 170 -19.28 5.27 8.29
CA ARG A 170 -19.71 6.62 8.66
C ARG A 170 -20.32 7.38 7.48
N ARG A 171 -19.80 7.20 6.27
CA ARG A 171 -20.35 7.81 5.06
C ARG A 171 -21.71 7.20 4.70
N GLU A 172 -21.88 5.89 4.79
CA GLU A 172 -23.18 5.26 4.53
C GLU A 172 -24.26 5.79 5.48
N GLN A 173 -23.97 5.85 6.79
CA GLN A 173 -24.88 6.42 7.80
C GLN A 173 -25.28 7.85 7.47
N PHE A 174 -24.31 8.70 7.10
CA PHE A 174 -24.58 10.09 6.71
C PHE A 174 -25.49 10.19 5.48
N HIS A 175 -25.32 9.33 4.49
CA HIS A 175 -26.20 9.33 3.30
C HIS A 175 -27.60 8.83 3.64
N GLN A 176 -27.73 7.81 4.49
CA GLN A 176 -29.03 7.31 4.94
C GLN A 176 -29.82 8.35 5.75
N GLU A 177 -29.19 9.04 6.71
CA GLU A 177 -29.83 10.12 7.48
C GLU A 177 -30.36 11.23 6.56
N ARG A 178 -29.64 11.55 5.49
CA ARG A 178 -30.01 12.59 4.53
C ARG A 178 -31.14 12.18 3.57
N LEU A 179 -31.31 10.88 3.33
CA LEU A 179 -32.40 10.33 2.53
C LEU A 179 -33.69 10.17 3.36
N VAL A 180 -33.58 9.83 4.65
CA VAL A 180 -34.72 9.67 5.57
C VAL A 180 -35.25 11.00 6.10
N SER A 181 -34.42 12.05 6.12
CA SER A 181 -34.83 13.41 6.54
C SER A 181 -35.52 14.25 5.44
N ARG A 182 -35.84 13.65 4.30
CA ARG A 182 -36.70 14.23 3.24
C ARG A 182 -38.05 13.52 3.21
#